data_AF-A0A5C3NQK7-F1
#
_entry.id   AF-A0A5C3NQK7-F1
#
_cell.length_a   1.000
_cell.length_b   1.000
_cell.length_c   1.000
_cell.angle_alpha   90.00
_cell.angle_beta   90.00
_cell.angle_gamma   90.00
#
_symmetry.space_group_name_H-M   'P 1'
#
loop_
_entity.id
_entity.type
_entity.pdbx_description
1 polymer ?
#
loop_
_entity_poly.entity_id
_entity_poly.type
_entity_poly.pdbx_seq_one_letter_code
_entity_poly.pdbx_strand_id
1 'polypeptide(L)'
;RRTGTCVNFIAPGDPRSVGAVSSDRKLLFTVGGRNGQTALDVLLCMRDEHGSCPISVVRTYPETEVSGILAEIEVQIPKKELVYACARCGR
;
A
#
# COMPACT_ATOMS: atom_id res chain seq x y z
N ARG A 1 21.66 -3.35 5.59
CA ARG A 1 21.13 -2.19 4.84
C ARG A 1 19.61 -2.36 4.79
N ARG A 2 18.81 -1.55 5.50
CA ARG A 2 17.34 -1.63 5.40
C ARG A 2 16.89 -0.82 4.18
N THR A 3 16.37 -1.48 3.16
CA THR A 3 15.73 -0.84 2.01
C THR A 3 14.32 -0.45 2.45
N GLY A 4 14.08 0.85 2.61
CA GLY A 4 12.73 1.38 2.81
C GLY A 4 12.15 1.77 1.45
N THR A 5 11.12 1.08 1.00
CA THR A 5 10.35 1.48 -0.18
C THR A 5 9.03 2.07 0.30
N CYS A 6 8.77 3.34 0.01
CA CYS A 6 7.45 3.93 0.24
C CYS A 6 6.49 3.36 -0.81
N VAL A 7 5.49 2.62 -0.35
CA VAL A 7 4.53 1.92 -1.22
C VAL A 7 3.18 2.61 -1.31
N ASN A 8 2.95 3.66 -0.51
CA ASN A 8 1.70 4.40 -0.54
C ASN A 8 1.72 5.48 -1.61
N PHE A 9 0.99 5.24 -2.71
CA PHE A 9 0.76 6.21 -3.76
C PHE A 9 -0.40 7.12 -3.38
N ILE A 10 -0.13 8.40 -3.14
CA ILE A 10 -1.16 9.40 -2.84
C ILE A 10 -1.65 10.03 -4.14
N ALA A 11 -2.88 9.70 -4.55
CA ALA A 11 -3.55 10.36 -5.66
C ALA A 11 -4.19 11.68 -5.16
N PRO A 12 -3.76 12.86 -5.65
CA PRO A 12 -4.28 14.13 -5.18
C PRO A 12 -5.79 14.25 -5.35
N GLY A 13 -6.50 14.57 -4.25
CA GLY A 13 -7.95 14.72 -4.25
C GLY A 13 -8.74 13.40 -4.23
N ASP A 14 -8.06 12.25 -4.23
CA ASP A 14 -8.71 10.95 -4.22
C ASP A 14 -8.80 10.38 -2.79
N PRO A 15 -10.02 10.22 -2.23
CA PRO A 15 -10.20 9.72 -0.88
C PRO A 15 -9.78 8.25 -0.71
N ARG A 16 -9.58 7.49 -1.80
CA ARG A 16 -9.07 6.12 -1.74
C ARG A 16 -7.63 6.06 -1.22
N SER A 17 -6.86 7.14 -1.39
CA SER A 17 -5.40 7.12 -1.18
C SER A 17 -4.93 7.56 0.21
N VAL A 18 -5.79 8.23 0.98
CA VAL A 18 -5.46 8.74 2.33
C VAL A 18 -6.53 8.33 3.32
N GLY A 19 -6.11 7.60 4.36
CA GLY A 19 -6.99 7.24 5.48
C GLY A 19 -8.08 6.23 5.14
N ALA A 20 -7.97 5.54 4.00
CA ALA A 20 -8.91 4.50 3.61
C ALA A 20 -8.83 3.30 4.55
N VAL A 21 -10.00 2.73 4.85
CA VAL A 21 -10.15 1.57 5.72
C VAL A 21 -11.09 0.55 5.08
N SER A 22 -10.82 -0.74 5.28
CA SER A 22 -11.71 -1.81 4.84
C SER A 22 -12.96 -1.90 5.73
N SER A 23 -13.93 -2.73 5.34
CA SER A 23 -15.13 -3.02 6.14
C SER A 23 -14.78 -3.46 7.57
N ASP A 24 -13.64 -4.15 7.71
CA ASP A 24 -13.15 -4.71 8.98
C ASP A 24 -12.24 -3.72 9.73
N ARG A 25 -12.24 -2.44 9.32
CA ARG A 25 -11.44 -1.35 9.90
C ARG A 25 -9.93 -1.56 9.84
N LYS A 26 -9.45 -2.38 8.90
CA LYS A 26 -8.02 -2.48 8.60
C LYS A 26 -7.61 -1.36 7.64
N LEU A 27 -6.34 -1.00 7.70
CA LEU A 27 -5.80 0.07 6.86
C LEU A 27 -5.69 -0.39 5.40
N LEU A 28 -6.19 0.44 4.50
CA LEU A 28 -6.01 0.30 3.07
C LEU A 28 -4.97 1.31 2.58
N PHE A 29 -4.15 0.86 1.65
CA PHE A 29 -3.17 1.70 0.97
C PHE A 29 -3.34 1.53 -0.53
N THR A 30 -3.09 2.60 -1.27
CA THR A 30 -3.09 2.57 -2.73
C THR A 30 -1.69 2.41 -3.25
N VAL A 31 -1.53 1.58 -4.28
CA VAL A 31 -0.30 1.46 -5.07
C VAL A 31 -0.59 2.02 -6.45
N GLY A 32 0.34 2.77 -7.02
CA GLY A 32 0.14 3.48 -8.28
C GLY A 32 1.36 4.23 -8.76
N GLY A 33 1.18 5.03 -9.81
CA GLY A 33 2.26 5.75 -10.48
C GLY A 33 3.25 4.83 -11.22
N ARG A 34 4.36 5.41 -11.71
CA ARG A 34 5.29 4.75 -12.64
C ARG A 34 5.87 3.42 -12.12
N ASN A 35 6.11 3.31 -10.81
CA ASN A 35 6.72 2.14 -10.19
C ASN A 35 5.69 1.28 -9.42
N GLY A 36 4.39 1.54 -9.60
CA GLY A 36 3.33 0.89 -8.84
C GLY A 36 3.35 -0.63 -8.98
N GLN A 37 3.44 -1.14 -10.22
CA GLN A 37 3.48 -2.58 -10.46
C GLN A 37 4.69 -3.25 -9.78
N THR A 38 5.88 -2.68 -9.95
CA THR A 38 7.10 -3.19 -9.31
C THR A 38 6.98 -3.19 -7.78
N ALA A 39 6.41 -2.14 -7.19
CA ALA A 39 6.19 -2.08 -5.75
C ALA A 39 5.21 -3.17 -5.28
N LEU A 40 4.12 -3.38 -6.04
CA LEU A 40 3.14 -4.42 -5.74
C LEU A 40 3.76 -5.82 -5.83
N ASP A 41 4.52 -6.12 -6.89
CA ASP A 41 5.18 -7.41 -7.10
C ASP A 41 6.16 -7.72 -5.97
N VAL A 42 6.94 -6.72 -5.54
CA VAL A 42 7.86 -6.86 -4.41
C VAL A 42 7.11 -7.19 -3.13
N LEU A 43 6.03 -6.47 -2.81
CA LEU A 43 5.24 -6.72 -1.61
C LEU A 43 4.60 -8.12 -1.62
N LEU A 44 4.10 -8.57 -2.78
CA LEU A 44 3.52 -9.90 -2.96
C LEU A 44 4.56 -11.03 -2.87
N CYS A 45 5.84 -10.73 -3.05
CA CYS A 45 6.94 -11.69 -2.85
C CYS A 45 7.44 -11.74 -1.41
N MET A 46 7.10 -10.77 -0.56
CA MET A 46 7.56 -10.74 0.82
C MET A 46 6.87 -11.81 1.67
N ARG A 47 7.61 -12.39 2.60
CA ARG A 47 7.12 -13.38 3.55
C ARG A 47 7.60 -13.02 4.94
N ASP A 48 6.74 -13.14 5.94
CA ASP A 48 7.14 -13.07 7.34
C ASP A 48 7.84 -14.38 7.78
N GLU A 49 8.21 -14.45 9.06
CA GLU A 49 8.88 -15.62 9.65
C GLU A 49 8.01 -16.90 9.61
N HIS A 50 6.70 -16.77 9.43
CA HIS A 50 5.74 -17.86 9.32
C HIS A 50 5.35 -18.17 7.86
N GLY A 51 5.95 -17.49 6.88
CA GLY A 51 5.64 -17.66 5.47
C GLY A 51 4.37 -16.95 4.99
N SER A 52 3.84 -15.99 5.76
CA SER A 52 2.65 -15.21 5.39
C SER A 52 3.01 -13.97 4.59
N CYS A 53 2.17 -13.61 3.62
CA CYS A 53 2.32 -12.37 2.85
C CYS A 53 1.87 -11.17 3.71
N PRO A 54 2.66 -10.06 3.76
CA PRO A 54 2.32 -8.93 4.62
C PRO A 54 1.13 -8.10 4.12
N ILE A 55 0.68 -8.35 2.89
CA ILE A 55 -0.42 -7.63 2.25
C ILE A 55 -1.38 -8.59 1.53
N SER A 56 -2.58 -8.12 1.24
CA SER A 56 -3.51 -8.73 0.28
C SER A 56 -4.04 -7.67 -0.68
N VAL A 57 -4.21 -8.03 -1.95
CA VAL A 57 -4.85 -7.13 -2.94
C VAL A 57 -6.35 -7.16 -2.74
N VAL A 58 -6.94 -6.00 -2.50
CA VAL A 58 -8.40 -5.83 -2.31
C VAL A 58 -9.06 -5.54 -3.65
N ARG A 59 -8.43 -4.69 -4.46
CA ARG A 59 -8.93 -4.27 -5.77
C ARG A 59 -7.79 -3.90 -6.68
N THR A 60 -7.92 -4.22 -7.96
CA THR A 60 -7.07 -3.71 -9.03
C THR A 60 -7.87 -2.78 -9.93
N TYR A 61 -7.18 -1.82 -10.54
CA TYR A 61 -7.75 -0.82 -11.42
C TYR A 61 -7.16 -0.96 -12.84
N PRO A 62 -7.93 -0.61 -13.88
CA PRO A 62 -7.42 -0.63 -15.25
C PRO A 62 -6.35 0.47 -15.44
N GLU A 63 -5.46 0.29 -16.41
CA GLU A 63 -4.42 1.28 -16.73
C GLU A 63 -4.98 2.65 -17.16
N THR A 64 -6.25 2.70 -17.56
CA THR A 64 -6.98 3.92 -17.92
C THR A 64 -7.49 4.71 -16.71
N GLU A 65 -7.24 4.24 -15.48
CA GLU A 65 -7.64 4.89 -14.24
C GLU A 65 -6.94 6.26 -14.10
N VAL A 66 -7.75 7.33 -14.14
CA VAL A 66 -7.27 8.72 -14.19
C VAL A 66 -6.50 9.13 -12.93
N SER A 67 -6.84 8.56 -11.78
CA SER A 67 -6.11 8.81 -10.52
C SER A 67 -4.67 8.27 -10.54
N GLY A 68 -4.34 7.37 -11.48
CA GLY A 68 -3.06 6.67 -11.53
C GLY A 68 -2.91 5.58 -10.46
N ILE A 69 -3.99 5.25 -9.75
CA ILE A 69 -4.07 4.12 -8.83
C ILE A 69 -4.12 2.83 -9.66
N LEU A 70 -3.29 1.86 -9.28
CA LEU A 70 -3.22 0.53 -9.88
C LEU A 70 -3.91 -0.52 -9.01
N ALA A 71 -3.77 -0.42 -7.69
CA ALA A 71 -4.40 -1.33 -6.75
C ALA A 71 -4.66 -0.68 -5.38
N GLU A 72 -5.66 -1.21 -4.68
CA GLU A 72 -5.82 -1.08 -3.23
C GLU A 72 -5.34 -2.37 -2.56
N ILE A 73 -4.53 -2.20 -1.53
CA ILE A 73 -3.99 -3.29 -0.72
C ILE A 73 -4.41 -3.13 0.73
N GLU A 74 -4.74 -4.25 1.36
CA GLU A 74 -4.94 -4.34 2.81
C GLU A 74 -3.67 -4.89 3.44
N VAL A 75 -3.26 -4.28 4.55
CA VAL A 75 -2.10 -4.74 5.32
C VAL A 75 -2.51 -5.82 6.31
N GLN A 76 -1.82 -6.96 6.26
CA GLN A 76 -2.08 -8.13 7.10
C GLN A 76 -1.19 -8.19 8.34
N ILE A 77 -0.11 -7.39 8.40
CA ILE A 77 0.72 -7.32 9.59
C ILE A 77 0.01 -6.60 10.75
N PRO A 78 0.25 -7.01 12.00
CA PRO A 78 -0.34 -6.37 13.18
C PRO A 78 -0.05 -4.86 13.23
N LYS A 79 -1.01 -4.06 13.68
CA LYS A 79 -0.85 -2.60 13.78
C LYS A 79 0.36 -2.16 14.61
N LYS A 80 0.76 -2.95 15.60
CA LYS A 80 1.96 -2.71 16.44
C LYS A 80 3.29 -2.77 15.67
N GLU A 81 3.30 -3.43 14.51
CA GLU A 81 4.48 -3.59 13.64
C GLU A 81 4.50 -2.54 12.52
N LEU A 82 3.42 -1.77 12.37
CA LEU A 82 3.35 -0.68 11.40
C LEU A 82 4.13 0.53 11.90
N VAL A 83 5.06 0.98 11.05
CA VAL A 83 5.74 2.26 11.22
C VAL A 83 5.03 3.29 10.36
N TYR A 84 4.56 4.37 10.99
CA TYR A 84 4.00 5.52 10.29
C TYR A 84 5.08 6.58 10.17
N ALA A 85 5.19 7.19 9.00
CA ALA A 85 6.02 8.35 8.78
C ALA A 85 5.24 9.37 7.95
N CYS A 86 5.20 10.61 8.41
CA CYS A 86 4.58 11.70 7.67
C CYS A 86 5.41 12.03 6.42
N ALA A 87 4.79 12.00 5.24
CA ALA A 87 5.46 12.37 3.99
C ALA A 87 5.98 13.82 3.98
N ARG A 88 5.42 14.71 4.82
CA ARG A 88 5.83 16.13 4.91
C ARG A 88 7.02 16.36 5.82
N CYS A 89 7.07 15.71 6.99
CA CYS A 89 8.08 15.99 8.02
C CYS A 89 8.95 14.80 8.40
N GLY A 90 8.68 13.60 7.86
CA GLY A 90 9.43 12.38 8.12
C GLY A 90 9.33 11.84 9.55
N ARG A 91 8.45 12.43 10.38
CA ARG A 91 8.16 11.99 11.76
C ARG A 91 6.92 11.11 11.81
#